data_AF-A0A2W6PDV6-F1
#
_entry.id   AF-A0A2W6PDV6-F1
#
_cell.length_a   1.000
_cell.length_b   1.000
_cell.length_c   1.000
_cell.angle_alpha   90.00
_cell.angle_beta   90.00
_cell.angle_gamma   90.00
#
_symmetry.space_group_name_H-M   'P 1'
#
loop_
_entity.id
_entity.type
_entity.pdbx_description
1 polymer ?
#
loop_
_entity_poly.entity_id
_entity_poly.type
_entity_poly.pdbx_seq_one_letter_code
_entity_poly.pdbx_strand_id
1 'polypeptide(L)' 'MLKIIRAGMYTTVQDGGRHGFRQSGISHCGALDMPALRIANLLVGNDANAPALEITLGQVTVEFET' A
#
# COMPACT_ATOMS: atom_id res chain seq x y z
N MET A 1 -14.79 3.57 6.84
CA MET A 1 -14.08 2.26 6.88
C MET A 1 -14.11 1.56 5.52
N LEU A 2 -13.11 0.72 5.22
CA LEU A 2 -13.08 -0.13 4.01
C LEU A 2 -13.29 -1.59 4.41
N LYS A 3 -14.36 -2.21 3.94
CA LYS A 3 -14.65 -3.63 4.17
C LYS A 3 -14.21 -4.46 2.97
N ILE A 4 -13.36 -5.45 3.21
CA ILE A 4 -12.81 -6.31 2.16
C ILE A 4 -13.78 -7.46 1.89
N ILE A 5 -14.36 -7.50 0.69
CA ILE A 5 -15.24 -8.60 0.24
C ILE A 5 -14.42 -9.67 -0.48
N ARG A 6 -13.44 -9.26 -1.28
CA ARG A 6 -12.47 -10.14 -1.97
C ARG A 6 -11.10 -9.47 -2.03
N ALA A 7 -10.06 -10.18 -1.59
CA ALA A 7 -8.69 -9.64 -1.51
C ALA A 7 -7.79 -9.95 -2.71
N GLY A 8 -8.17 -10.85 -3.63
CA GLY A 8 -7.28 -11.28 -4.72
C GLY A 8 -6.17 -12.23 -4.26
N MET A 9 -5.10 -12.35 -5.05
CA MET A 9 -4.04 -13.36 -4.82
C MET A 9 -2.98 -12.89 -3.81
N TYR A 10 -2.55 -11.63 -3.91
CA TYR A 10 -1.51 -11.06 -3.05
C TYR A 10 -1.76 -9.56 -2.86
N THR A 11 -2.51 -9.23 -1.81
CA THR A 11 -2.87 -7.86 -1.45
C THR A 11 -2.35 -7.54 -0.07
N THR A 12 -1.60 -6.45 0.04
CA THR A 12 -0.96 -6.03 1.29
C THR A 12 -1.12 -4.52 1.48
N VAL A 13 -1.04 -4.07 2.73
CA VAL A 13 -0.87 -2.64 3.01
C VAL A 13 0.61 -2.32 2.85
N GLN A 14 0.92 -1.39 1.96
CA GLN A 14 2.27 -0.89 1.71
C GLN A 14 2.35 0.61 1.95
N ASP A 15 3.53 1.11 2.25
CA ASP A 15 3.84 2.52 2.46
C ASP A 15 5.18 2.87 1.80
N GLY A 16 5.80 3.99 2.19
CA GLY A 16 7.14 4.37 1.72
C GLY A 16 8.30 3.52 2.24
N GLY A 17 8.04 2.54 3.09
CA GLY A 17 9.02 1.60 3.64
C GLY A 17 9.55 1.97 5.03
N ARG A 18 10.11 0.95 5.68
CA ARG A 18 10.71 0.98 7.01
C ARG A 18 12.22 1.20 6.93
N HIS A 19 12.62 2.47 6.96
CA HIS A 19 14.01 2.88 6.84
C HIS A 19 14.74 2.90 8.19
N GLY A 20 16.08 2.91 8.16
CA GLY A 20 16.93 3.06 9.37
C GLY A 20 17.38 1.76 10.04
N PHE A 21 16.80 0.61 9.70
CA PHE A 21 17.05 -0.66 10.41
C PHE A 21 17.78 -1.73 9.59
N ARG A 22 18.28 -1.39 8.40
CA ARG A 22 19.00 -2.35 7.54
C ARG A 22 20.27 -2.91 8.19
N GLN A 23 20.93 -2.13 9.05
CA GLN A 23 22.06 -2.60 9.87
C GLN A 23 21.69 -3.81 10.74
N SER A 24 20.44 -3.88 11.17
CA SER A 24 19.91 -4.96 12.02
C SER A 24 19.23 -6.07 11.21
N GLY A 25 19.40 -6.08 9.88
CA GLY A 25 18.83 -7.11 9.00
C GLY A 25 17.35 -6.94 8.67
N ILE A 26 16.76 -5.77 8.93
CA ILE A 26 15.35 -5.52 8.62
C ILE A 26 15.21 -4.94 7.21
N SER A 27 14.50 -5.65 6.34
CA SER A 27 14.14 -5.17 4.99
C SER A 27 13.25 -3.93 5.06
N HIS A 28 13.47 -2.98 4.14
CA HIS A 28 12.67 -1.74 4.12
C HIS A 28 11.23 -1.97 3.63
N CYS A 29 10.95 -2.96 2.79
CA CYS A 29 9.62 -3.20 2.21
C CYS A 29 9.03 -1.91 1.58
N GLY A 30 7.72 -1.72 1.63
CA GLY A 30 7.03 -0.66 0.92
C GLY A 30 6.58 -1.14 -0.46
N ALA A 31 5.89 -0.26 -1.19
CA ALA A 31 5.35 -0.63 -2.50
C ALA A 31 6.49 -0.98 -3.48
N LEU A 32 6.27 -2.01 -4.28
CA LEU A 32 7.19 -2.40 -5.34
C LEU A 32 7.26 -1.32 -6.42
N ASP A 33 6.12 -0.71 -6.77
CA ASP A 33 6.03 0.47 -7.63
C ASP A 33 5.81 1.74 -6.78
N MET A 34 6.92 2.31 -6.31
CA MET A 34 6.93 3.52 -5.49
C MET A 34 6.31 4.75 -6.19
N PRO A 35 6.58 5.04 -7.48
CA PRO A 35 5.88 6.10 -8.21
C PRO A 35 4.35 5.94 -8.18
N ALA A 36 3.82 4.74 -8.44
CA ALA A 36 2.38 4.51 -8.45
C ALA A 36 1.73 4.79 -7.09
N LEU A 37 2.32 4.30 -5.99
CA LEU A 37 1.83 4.57 -4.63
C LEU A 37 1.82 6.08 -4.33
N ARG A 38 2.91 6.78 -4.67
CA ARG A 38 3.04 8.22 -4.41
C ARG A 38 2.01 9.03 -5.19
N ILE A 39 1.82 8.72 -6.47
CA ILE A 39 0.82 9.41 -7.30
C ILE A 39 -0.58 9.19 -6.73
N ALA A 40 -0.93 7.95 -6.37
CA ALA A 40 -2.25 7.64 -5.79
C ALA A 40 -2.51 8.42 -4.49
N ASN A 41 -1.55 8.47 -3.57
CA ASN A 41 -1.66 9.24 -2.34
C ASN A 41 -1.79 10.75 -2.59
N LEU A 42 -0.98 11.29 -3.50
CA LEU A 42 -1.02 12.72 -3.84
C LEU A 42 -2.36 13.13 -4.48
N LEU A 43 -2.96 12.26 -5.30
CA LEU A 43 -4.26 12.51 -5.92
C LEU A 43 -5.39 12.69 -4.90
N VAL A 44 -5.30 12.01 -3.76
CA VAL A 44 -6.28 12.12 -2.65
C VAL A 44 -5.87 13.12 -1.57
N GLY A 45 -4.74 13.83 -1.75
CA GLY A 45 -4.26 14.87 -0.83
C GLY A 45 -3.48 14.36 0.38
N ASN A 46 -3.07 13.10 0.40
CA ASN A 46 -2.28 12.52 1.49
C ASN A 46 -0.78 12.81 1.32
N ASP A 47 0.01 12.56 2.38
CA ASP A 47 1.47 12.45 2.27
C ASP A 47 1.83 11.38 1.21
N ALA A 48 2.87 11.64 0.42
CA ALA A 48 3.24 10.77 -0.69
C ALA A 48 3.56 9.33 -0.24
N ASN A 49 3.99 9.12 1.01
CA ASN A 49 4.35 7.81 1.56
C ASN A 49 3.27 7.24 2.49
N ALA A 50 2.05 7.81 2.51
CA ALA A 50 0.96 7.30 3.33
C ALA A 50 0.59 5.84 2.98
N PRO A 51 0.05 5.05 3.93
CA PRO A 51 -0.32 3.66 3.66
C PRO A 51 -1.39 3.52 2.58
N ALA A 52 -1.17 2.62 1.63
CA ALA A 52 -2.11 2.27 0.57
C ALA A 52 -2.10 0.75 0.31
N LEU A 53 -3.12 0.24 -0.40
CA LEU A 53 -3.16 -1.18 -0.76
C LEU A 53 -2.34 -1.44 -2.03
N GLU A 54 -1.35 -2.33 -1.94
CA GLU A 54 -0.70 -2.94 -3.09
C GLU A 54 -1.47 -4.21 -3.48
N ILE A 55 -1.86 -4.31 -4.75
CA ILE A 55 -2.73 -5.37 -5.26
C ILE A 55 -2.06 -6.06 -6.44
N THR A 56 -1.75 -7.34 -6.29
CA THR A 56 -1.15 -8.14 -7.37
C THR A 56 -2.23 -8.79 -8.23
N LEU A 57 -2.20 -8.52 -9.54
CA LEU A 57 -3.13 -9.08 -10.55
C LEU A 57 -4.62 -8.79 -10.29
N GLY A 58 -4.94 -7.71 -9.58
CA GLY A 58 -6.30 -7.21 -9.38
C GLY A 58 -7.18 -8.16 -8.57
N GLN A 59 -8.41 -8.41 -9.06
CA GLN A 59 -9.41 -9.28 -8.41
C GLN A 59 -9.80 -8.86 -6.98
N VAL A 60 -9.79 -7.56 -6.70
CA VAL A 60 -10.18 -6.97 -5.42
C VAL A 60 -11.59 -6.41 -5.48
N THR A 61 -12.37 -6.61 -4.42
CA THR A 61 -13.68 -6.01 -4.21
C THR A 61 -13.74 -5.46 -2.79
N VAL A 62 -13.98 -4.15 -2.69
CA VAL A 62 -14.07 -3.42 -1.42
C VAL A 62 -15.39 -2.69 -1.34
N GLU A 63 -16.01 -2.73 -0.18
CA GLU A 63 -17.21 -1.97 0.16
C GLU A 63 -16.80 -0.78 1.03
N PHE A 64 -17.27 0.42 0.67
CA PHE A 64 -17.03 1.63 1.45
C PHE A 64 -18.17 1.78 2.46
N GLU A 65 -17.81 1.85 3.73
CA GLU A 65 -18.72 2.22 4.81
C GLU A 65 -18.23 3.59 5.31
N THR A 66 -19.06 4.62 5.38
CA THR A 66 -18.59 5.92 5.92
C THR A 66 -18.65 5.90 7.43
#